data_AF-A0A428MP32-F1
#
_entry.id   AF-A0A428MP32-F1
#
_cell.length_a   1.000
_cell.length_b   1.000
_cell.length_c   1.000
_cell.angle_alpha   90.00
_cell.angle_beta   90.00
_cell.angle_gamma   90.00
#
_symmetry.space_group_name_H-M   'P 1'
#
loop_
_entity.id
_entity.type
_entity.pdbx_description
1 polymer ?
#
loop_
_entity_poly.entity_id
_entity_poly.type
_entity_poly.pdbx_seq_one_letter_code
_entity_poly.pdbx_strand_id
1 'polypeptide(L)'
;MPNDEVPGPEDPIRVSELAEFVYCRRAWWLKMVQKKPSDAEAREAQAQGEMWHKEQGEQLARTDALTGGAYAALLIALLLLVLFVWSFLK
;
A
#
# COMPACT_ATOMS: atom_id res chain seq x y z
N MET A 1 8.94 -8.22 -8.05
CA MET A 1 9.97 -8.14 -9.11
C MET A 1 10.90 -6.99 -8.79
N PRO A 2 12.22 -7.18 -8.91
CA PRO A 2 13.18 -6.07 -8.88
C PRO A 2 12.79 -4.99 -9.90
N ASN A 3 12.89 -3.71 -9.57
CA ASN A 3 12.43 -2.60 -10.43
C ASN A 3 13.26 -2.41 -11.71
N ASP A 4 14.42 -3.03 -11.73
CA ASP A 4 15.40 -3.07 -12.80
C ASP A 4 15.13 -4.20 -13.79
N GLU A 5 14.26 -5.14 -13.43
CA GLU A 5 13.83 -6.20 -14.33
C GLU A 5 12.63 -5.73 -15.16
N VAL A 6 12.78 -5.80 -16.47
CA VAL A 6 11.71 -5.38 -17.37
C VAL A 6 10.73 -6.54 -17.53
N PRO A 7 9.44 -6.34 -17.17
CA PRO A 7 8.46 -7.42 -17.15
C PRO A 7 8.31 -8.13 -18.50
N GLY A 8 8.01 -9.42 -18.43
CA GLY A 8 7.61 -10.26 -19.55
C GLY A 8 6.18 -9.96 -20.01
N PRO A 9 5.77 -10.50 -21.16
CA PRO A 9 4.45 -10.22 -21.77
C PRO A 9 3.26 -10.71 -20.94
N GLU A 10 3.48 -11.67 -20.04
CA GLU A 10 2.45 -12.26 -19.16
C GLU A 10 2.32 -11.50 -17.83
N ASP A 11 3.23 -10.56 -17.54
CA ASP A 11 3.31 -9.92 -16.24
C ASP A 11 2.26 -8.81 -16.09
N PRO A 12 1.65 -8.66 -14.90
CA PRO A 12 0.70 -7.59 -14.65
C PRO A 12 1.40 -6.23 -14.72
N ILE A 13 0.78 -5.29 -15.46
CA ILE A 13 1.27 -3.91 -15.56
C ILE A 13 1.10 -3.22 -14.21
N ARG A 14 2.21 -2.70 -13.65
CA ARG A 14 2.20 -1.93 -12.40
C ARG A 14 1.61 -0.54 -12.64
N VAL A 15 1.00 0.02 -11.60
CA VAL A 15 0.48 1.40 -11.62
C VAL A 15 1.59 2.41 -11.93
N SER A 16 2.80 2.19 -11.41
CA SER A 16 3.95 3.04 -11.70
C SER A 16 4.33 3.05 -13.18
N GLU A 17 4.16 1.93 -13.89
CA GLU A 17 4.45 1.83 -15.32
C GLU A 17 3.39 2.55 -16.15
N LEU A 18 2.12 2.44 -15.75
CA LEU A 18 1.04 3.21 -16.37
C LEU A 18 1.24 4.72 -16.15
N ALA A 19 1.63 5.13 -14.93
CA ALA A 19 1.93 6.51 -14.63
C ALA A 19 3.10 7.04 -15.48
N GLU A 20 4.16 6.24 -15.65
CA GLU A 20 5.29 6.57 -16.53
C GLU A 20 4.85 6.72 -17.99
N PHE A 21 3.98 5.83 -18.49
CA PHE A 21 3.41 5.92 -19.83
C PHE A 21 2.58 7.19 -20.03
N VAL A 22 1.72 7.52 -19.06
CA VAL A 22 0.88 8.73 -19.09
C VAL A 22 1.74 10.00 -19.03
N TYR A 23 2.77 10.01 -18.19
CA TYR A 23 3.71 11.13 -18.08
C TYR A 23 4.55 11.29 -19.36
N CYS A 24 5.22 10.22 -19.80
CA CYS A 24 6.02 10.21 -21.02
C CYS A 24 6.07 8.82 -21.65
N ARG A 25 5.20 8.60 -22.65
CA ARG A 25 5.16 7.38 -23.47
C ARG A 25 6.53 6.98 -24.04
N ARG A 26 7.37 7.96 -24.41
CA ARG A 26 8.69 7.70 -24.99
C ARG A 26 9.66 7.15 -23.95
N ALA A 27 9.67 7.70 -22.74
CA ALA A 27 10.49 7.19 -21.65
C ALA A 27 10.09 5.75 -21.30
N TRP A 28 8.78 5.52 -21.15
CA TRP A 28 8.22 4.19 -20.93
C TRP A 28 8.63 3.20 -22.03
N TRP A 29 8.53 3.57 -23.32
CA TRP A 29 8.92 2.69 -24.43
C TRP A 29 10.42 2.38 -24.43
N LEU A 30 11.27 3.36 -24.11
CA LEU A 30 12.72 3.14 -24.00
C LEU A 30 13.04 2.16 -22.87
N LYS A 31 12.40 2.31 -21.71
CA LYS A 31 12.56 1.43 -20.55
C LYS A 31 12.03 0.01 -20.83
N MET A 32 10.78 -0.10 -21.29
CA MET A 32 10.08 -1.38 -21.40
C MET A 32 10.40 -2.16 -22.67
N VAL A 33 10.49 -1.48 -23.81
CA VAL A 33 10.69 -2.14 -25.11
C VAL A 33 12.17 -2.19 -25.46
N GLN A 34 12.89 -1.07 -25.31
CA GLN A 34 14.31 -1.01 -25.66
C GLN A 34 15.26 -1.44 -24.54
N LYS A 35 14.73 -1.80 -23.37
CA LYS A 35 15.51 -2.20 -22.18
C LYS A 35 16.60 -1.17 -21.83
N LYS A 36 16.30 0.13 -22.04
CA LYS A 36 17.17 1.26 -21.67
C LYS A 36 16.63 1.87 -20.38
N PRO A 37 17.16 1.46 -19.21
CA PRO A 37 16.69 1.98 -17.95
C PRO A 37 16.99 3.48 -17.82
N SER A 38 16.29 4.13 -16.91
CA SER A 38 16.62 5.47 -16.43
C SER A 38 17.99 5.49 -15.77
N ASP A 39 18.56 6.69 -15.64
CA ASP A 39 19.84 6.87 -14.94
C ASP A 39 19.77 6.41 -13.47
N ALA A 40 20.95 6.31 -12.85
CA ALA A 40 21.08 5.79 -11.49
C ALA A 40 20.33 6.65 -10.47
N GLU A 41 20.33 7.98 -10.64
CA GLU A 41 19.67 8.92 -9.73
C GLU A 41 18.15 8.74 -9.75
N ALA A 42 17.55 8.66 -10.94
CA ALA A 42 16.12 8.43 -11.10
C ALA A 42 15.69 7.07 -10.53
N ARG A 43 16.53 6.04 -10.69
CA ARG A 43 16.27 4.71 -10.09
C ARG A 43 16.33 4.74 -8.58
N GLU A 44 17.28 5.47 -8.02
CA GLU A 44 17.41 5.64 -6.57
C GLU A 44 16.21 6.40 -6.00
N ALA A 45 15.79 7.49 -6.65
CA ALA A 45 14.59 8.24 -6.27
C ALA A 45 13.33 7.36 -6.30
N GLN A 46 13.18 6.50 -7.32
CA GLN A 46 12.08 5.54 -7.38
C GLN A 46 12.13 4.55 -6.20
N ALA A 47 13.31 4.00 -5.91
CA ALA A 47 13.48 3.06 -4.80
C ALA A 47 13.18 3.71 -3.44
N GLN A 48 13.61 4.96 -3.23
CA GLN A 48 13.29 5.71 -2.02
C GLN A 48 11.78 5.95 -1.87
N GLY A 49 11.09 6.30 -2.96
CA GLY A 49 9.63 6.46 -2.95
C GLY A 49 8.89 5.17 -2.59
N GLU A 50 9.35 4.03 -3.10
CA GLU A 50 8.76 2.73 -2.77
C GLU A 50 9.00 2.30 -1.32
N MET A 51 10.21 2.55 -0.79
CA MET A 51 10.49 2.31 0.63
C MET A 51 9.56 3.16 1.51
N TRP A 52 9.38 4.44 1.16
CA TRP A 52 8.47 5.33 1.88
C TRP A 52 7.03 4.81 1.85
N HIS A 53 6.53 4.40 0.69
CA HIS A 53 5.19 3.82 0.58
C HIS A 53 5.02 2.53 1.39
N LYS A 54 6.04 1.68 1.40
CA LYS A 54 6.03 0.45 2.20
C LYS A 54 5.94 0.77 3.69
N GLU A 55 6.77 1.70 4.18
CA GLU A 55 6.78 2.09 5.58
C GLU A 55 5.43 2.70 6.01
N GLN A 56 4.86 3.57 5.19
CA GLN A 56 3.53 4.14 5.45
C GLN A 56 2.43 3.06 5.49
N GLY A 57 2.49 2.08 4.57
CA GLY A 57 1.57 0.95 4.56
C GLY A 57 1.65 0.13 5.84
N GLU A 58 2.85 -0.10 6.37
CA GLU A 58 3.04 -0.81 7.64
C GLU A 58 2.50 -0.03 8.84
N GLN A 59 2.65 1.30 8.86
CA GLN A 59 2.10 2.16 9.92
C GLN A 59 0.57 2.19 9.91
N LEU A 60 -0.05 2.25 8.72
CA LEU A 60 -1.50 2.18 8.56
C LEU A 60 -2.04 0.82 9.04
N ALA A 61 -1.41 -0.29 8.63
CA ALA A 61 -1.85 -1.62 9.02
C ALA A 61 -1.87 -1.82 10.55
N ARG A 62 -0.87 -1.27 11.26
CA ARG A 62 -0.85 -1.27 12.74
C ARG A 62 -1.98 -0.44 13.32
N THR A 63 -2.24 0.73 12.75
CA THR A 63 -3.30 1.64 13.20
C THR A 63 -4.68 1.04 13.00
N ASP A 64 -4.91 0.38 11.87
CA ASP A 64 -6.17 -0.32 11.57
C ASP A 64 -6.42 -1.46 12.55
N ALA A 65 -5.39 -2.24 12.89
CA ALA A 65 -5.49 -3.31 13.89
C ALA A 65 -5.86 -2.77 15.28
N LEU A 66 -5.24 -1.67 15.72
CA LEU A 66 -5.56 -1.01 17.00
C LEU A 66 -6.99 -0.45 17.00
N THR A 67 -7.39 0.19 15.90
CA THR A 67 -8.74 0.74 15.72
C THR A 67 -9.80 -0.36 15.80
N GLY A 68 -9.57 -1.49 15.11
CA GLY A 68 -10.44 -2.66 15.17
C GLY A 68 -10.56 -3.23 16.60
N GLY A 69 -9.44 -3.32 17.31
CA GLY A 69 -9.42 -3.73 18.73
C GLY A 69 -10.19 -2.78 19.65
N ALA A 70 -10.06 -1.47 19.43
CA ALA A 70 -10.79 -0.45 20.19
C ALA A 70 -12.31 -0.57 20.01
N TYR A 71 -12.78 -0.77 18.77
CA TYR A 71 -14.20 -0.99 18.51
C TYR A 71 -14.73 -2.29 19.13
N ALA A 72 -13.94 -3.37 19.10
CA ALA A 72 -14.31 -4.62 19.76
C ALA A 72 -14.43 -4.45 21.29
N ALA A 73 -13.47 -3.76 21.91
CA ALA A 73 -13.51 -3.45 23.34
C ALA A 73 -14.72 -2.57 23.71
N LEU A 74 -15.03 -1.57 22.87
CA LEU A 74 -16.21 -0.72 23.06
C LEU A 74 -17.52 -1.52 22.99
N LEU A 75 -17.64 -2.44 22.03
CA LEU A 75 -18.81 -3.32 21.93
C LEU A 75 -18.97 -4.21 23.17
N ILE A 76 -17.88 -4.81 23.66
CA ILE A 76 -17.90 -5.61 24.88
C ILE A 76 -18.36 -4.77 26.08
N ALA A 77 -17.82 -3.56 26.24
CA ALA A 77 -18.20 -2.66 27.31
C ALA A 77 -19.71 -2.29 27.26
N LEU A 78 -20.24 -2.02 26.06
CA LEU A 78 -21.67 -1.75 25.87
C LEU A 78 -22.54 -2.96 26.22
N LEU A 79 -22.15 -4.16 25.79
CA LEU A 79 -22.88 -5.39 26.13
C LEU A 79 -22.91 -5.64 27.64
N LEU A 80 -21.76 -5.49 28.31
CA LEU A 80 -21.67 -5.63 29.77
C LEU A 80 -22.54 -4.59 30.48
N LEU A 81 -22.57 -3.34 30.01
CA LEU A 81 -23.41 -2.30 30.56
C LEU A 81 -24.91 -2.63 30.39
N VAL A 82 -25.32 -3.13 29.22
CA VAL A 82 -26.69 -3.57 28.99
C VAL A 82 -27.08 -4.71 29.94
N LEU A 83 -26.22 -5.73 30.07
CA LEU A 83 -26.46 -6.86 30.98
C LEU A 83 -26.52 -6.42 32.45
N PHE A 84 -25.64 -5.50 32.84
CA PHE A 84 -25.63 -4.92 34.17
C PHE A 84 -26.95 -4.19 34.45
N VAL A 85 -27.35 -3.23 33.61
CA VAL A 85 -28.61 -2.50 33.79
C VAL A 85 -29.80 -3.45 33.81
N TRP A 86 -29.82 -4.47 32.93
CA TRP A 86 -30.88 -5.48 32.90
C TRP A 86 -30.97 -6.28 34.20
N SER A 87 -29.85 -6.58 34.83
CA SER A 87 -29.81 -7.25 36.14
C SER A 87 -30.36 -6.41 37.29
N PHE A 88 -30.33 -5.07 37.19
CA PHE A 88 -30.86 -4.17 38.21
C PHE A 88 -32.32 -3.76 37.98
N LEU A 89 -32.82 -3.90 36.75
CA LEU A 89 -34.23 -3.62 36.40
C LEU A 89 -35.15 -4.84 36.59
N LYS A 90 -34.58 -6.00 36.91
CA LYS A 90 -35.30 -7.24 37.21
C LYS A 90 -35.44 -7.41 38.72
#